data_AF-A0A651GH97-F1
#
_entry.id   AF-A0A651GH97-F1
#
_cell.length_a   1.000
_cell.length_b   1.000
_cell.length_c   1.000
_cell.angle_alpha   90.00
_cell.angle_beta   90.00
_cell.angle_gamma   90.00
#
_symmetry.space_group_name_H-M   'P 1'
#
loop_
_entity.id
_entity.type
_entity.pdbx_description
1 polymer ?
#
loop_
_entity_poly.entity_id
_entity_poly.type
_entity_poly.pdbx_seq_one_letter_code
_entity_poly.pdbx_strand_id
1 'polypeptide(L)'
;MKALKVLILVLFAGILIFAASDLPFRGDPDNLMHAEESITGTTVKGSYFIQNAYRDARTPNMVTVVLGDYRSIDTFGEQVVIYTAGLITLLVLRKTRRRRG
;
A
#
# COMPACT_ATOMS: atom_id res chain seq x y z
N MET A 1 16.95 -9.56 -28.64
CA MET A 1 15.88 -9.80 -27.65
C MET A 1 16.26 -9.38 -26.21
N LYS A 2 17.40 -9.81 -25.63
CA LYS A 2 17.80 -9.39 -24.27
C LYS A 2 18.12 -7.88 -24.17
N ALA A 3 18.84 -7.33 -25.16
CA ALA A 3 19.16 -5.90 -25.22
C ALA A 3 17.90 -5.01 -25.23
N LEU A 4 16.86 -5.40 -25.97
CA LEU A 4 15.57 -4.69 -25.99
C LEU A 4 14.88 -4.70 -24.63
N LYS A 5 14.91 -5.82 -23.89
CA LYS A 5 14.34 -5.91 -22.53
C LYS A 5 15.09 -5.00 -21.55
N VAL A 6 16.42 -5.00 -21.63
CA VAL A 6 17.25 -4.12 -20.78
C VAL A 6 16.99 -2.65 -21.12
N LEU A 7 16.90 -2.31 -22.41
CA LEU A 7 16.56 -0.96 -22.85
C LEU A 7 15.22 -0.49 -22.27
N ILE A 8 14.19 -1.34 -22.33
CA ILE A 8 12.86 -1.02 -21.77
C ILE A 8 12.93 -0.82 -20.26
N LEU A 9 13.65 -1.69 -19.54
CA LEU A 9 13.81 -1.56 -18.08
C LEU A 9 14.55 -0.28 -17.69
N VAL A 10 15.61 0.09 -18.42
CA VAL A 10 16.36 1.32 -18.19
C VAL A 10 15.49 2.53 -18.47
N LEU A 11 14.73 2.53 -19.57
CA LEU A 11 13.78 3.61 -19.89
C LEU A 11 12.72 3.77 -18.79
N PHE A 12 12.13 2.67 -18.35
CA PHE A 12 11.13 2.67 -17.29
C PHE A 12 11.72 3.15 -15.95
N ALA A 13 12.91 2.69 -15.58
CA ALA A 13 13.61 3.18 -14.40
C ALA A 13 13.91 4.68 -14.48
N GLY A 14 14.32 5.18 -15.65
CA GLY A 14 14.52 6.61 -15.90
C GLY A 14 13.25 7.42 -15.68
N ILE A 15 12.10 6.93 -16.16
CA ILE A 15 10.79 7.56 -15.93
C ILE A 15 10.45 7.58 -14.43
N LEU A 16 10.67 6.48 -13.72
CA LEU A 16 10.40 6.41 -12.27
C LEU A 16 11.29 7.36 -11.47
N ILE A 17 12.57 7.47 -11.82
CA ILE A 17 13.51 8.42 -11.17
C ILE A 17 13.07 9.86 -11.45
N PHE A 18 12.69 10.17 -12.69
CA PHE A 18 12.16 11.48 -13.05
C PHE A 18 10.91 11.82 -12.23
N ALA A 19 9.93 10.91 -12.15
CA ALA A 19 8.74 11.11 -11.34
C ALA A 19 9.06 11.26 -9.84
N ALA A 20 10.02 10.50 -9.31
CA ALA A 20 10.43 10.59 -7.92
C ALA A 20 11.12 11.93 -7.58
N SER A 21 11.68 12.64 -8.56
CA SER A 21 12.29 13.95 -8.35
C SER A 21 11.28 15.06 -8.05
N ASP A 22 9.99 14.83 -8.31
CA ASP A 22 8.88 15.75 -8.00
C ASP A 22 8.34 15.59 -6.56
N LEU A 23 8.90 14.64 -5.79
CA LEU A 23 8.50 14.46 -4.38
C LEU A 23 9.04 15.63 -3.52
N PRO A 24 8.28 16.07 -2.50
CA PRO A 24 8.74 17.10 -1.57
C PRO A 24 10.05 16.73 -0.87
N PHE A 25 10.84 17.74 -0.51
CA PHE A 25 12.04 17.52 0.29
C PHE A 25 11.68 16.90 1.66
N ARG A 26 12.53 15.98 2.11
CA ARG A 26 12.34 15.32 3.40
C ARG A 26 12.50 16.35 4.53
N GLY A 27 11.52 16.40 5.43
CA GLY A 27 11.54 17.28 6.59
C GLY A 27 11.21 18.74 6.28
N ASP A 28 10.68 19.03 5.09
CA ASP A 28 10.16 20.35 4.75
C ASP A 28 8.93 20.68 5.63
N PRO A 29 9.00 21.70 6.51
CA PRO A 29 7.91 22.07 7.40
C PRO A 29 6.71 22.66 6.66
N ASP A 30 6.91 23.22 5.46
CA ASP A 30 5.86 23.86 4.67
C ASP A 30 5.17 22.87 3.72
N ASN A 31 5.50 21.57 3.82
CA ASN A 31 4.89 20.54 3.00
C ASN A 31 3.42 20.30 3.38
N LEU A 32 2.53 20.59 2.43
CA LEU A 32 1.08 20.43 2.56
C LEU A 32 0.64 18.98 2.85
N MET A 33 1.48 17.96 2.60
CA MET A 33 1.19 16.58 2.99
C MET A 33 1.20 16.35 4.51
N HIS A 34 1.81 17.24 5.28
CA HIS A 34 1.85 17.21 6.74
C HIS A 34 0.95 18.27 7.39
N ALA A 35 0.40 19.18 6.59
CA ALA A 35 -0.52 20.20 7.05
C ALA A 35 -1.87 19.61 7.47
N GLU A 36 -2.67 20.40 8.19
CA GLU A 36 -4.03 20.01 8.56
C GLU A 36 -4.98 20.05 7.36
N GLU A 37 -4.80 21.03 6.47
CA GLU A 37 -5.60 21.22 5.27
C GLU A 37 -4.80 20.96 3.99
N SER A 38 -5.46 20.31 3.03
CA SER A 38 -4.91 20.09 1.70
C SER A 38 -5.13 21.31 0.79
N ILE A 39 -4.53 21.29 -0.40
CA ILE A 39 -4.73 22.28 -1.48
C ILE A 39 -6.21 22.47 -1.82
N THR A 40 -7.05 21.45 -1.58
CA THR A 40 -8.50 21.48 -1.87
C THR A 40 -9.36 21.99 -0.71
N GLY A 41 -8.75 22.46 0.38
CA GLY A 41 -9.45 22.90 1.60
C GLY A 41 -10.08 21.73 2.39
N THR A 42 -9.67 20.50 2.10
CA THR A 42 -10.13 19.30 2.82
C THR A 42 -9.07 18.83 3.81
N THR A 43 -9.49 18.26 4.94
CA THR A 43 -8.58 17.75 5.96
C THR A 43 -7.68 16.64 5.41
N VAL A 44 -6.37 16.77 5.63
CA VAL A 44 -5.41 15.72 5.28
C VAL A 44 -5.64 14.50 6.17
N LYS A 45 -5.86 13.33 5.57
CA LYS A 45 -6.14 12.10 6.34
C LYS A 45 -5.05 11.76 7.37
N GLY A 46 -3.79 12.00 7.02
CA GLY A 46 -2.64 11.76 7.91
C GLY A 46 -2.74 12.56 9.21
N SER A 47 -3.01 13.87 9.12
CA SER A 47 -3.16 14.73 10.31
C SER A 47 -4.39 14.29 11.12
N TYR A 48 -5.51 14.02 10.45
CA TYR A 48 -6.73 13.55 11.11
C TYR A 48 -6.50 12.25 11.89
N PHE A 49 -5.85 11.25 11.29
CA PHE A 49 -5.58 9.98 11.94
C PHE A 49 -4.69 10.15 13.17
N ILE A 50 -3.67 11.02 13.11
CA ILE A 50 -2.75 11.26 14.24
C ILE A 50 -3.53 11.85 15.43
N GLN A 51 -4.43 12.78 15.15
CA GLN A 51 -5.17 13.50 16.18
C GLN A 51 -6.35 12.69 16.75
N ASN A 52 -7.00 11.83 15.94
CA ASN A 52 -8.30 11.27 16.29
C ASN A 52 -8.35 9.74 16.41
N ALA A 53 -7.32 8.98 15.98
CA ALA A 53 -7.38 7.51 15.95
C ALA A 53 -7.77 6.87 17.28
N TYR A 54 -7.18 7.31 18.39
CA TYR A 54 -7.53 6.79 19.71
C TYR A 54 -8.96 7.16 20.12
N ARG A 55 -9.41 8.38 19.81
CA ARG A 55 -10.75 8.85 20.14
C ARG A 55 -11.81 8.02 19.40
N ASP A 56 -11.56 7.73 18.13
CA ASP A 56 -12.55 7.11 17.25
C ASP A 56 -12.67 5.59 17.48
N ALA A 57 -11.56 4.89 17.75
CA ALA A 57 -11.53 3.42 17.86
C ALA A 57 -11.09 2.86 19.22
N ARG A 58 -10.71 3.72 20.19
CA ARG A 58 -10.22 3.35 21.53
C ARG A 58 -9.07 2.32 21.54
N THR A 59 -8.33 2.24 20.45
CA THR A 59 -7.18 1.36 20.30
C THR A 59 -5.92 2.20 20.37
N PRO A 60 -4.96 1.89 21.28
CA PRO A 60 -3.80 2.75 21.52
C PRO A 60 -2.83 2.83 20.34
N ASN A 61 -2.83 1.83 19.45
CA ASN A 61 -2.00 1.83 18.25
C ASN A 61 -2.75 2.45 17.07
N MET A 62 -2.38 3.69 16.72
CA MET A 62 -2.93 4.40 15.56
C MET A 62 -2.78 3.60 14.25
N VAL A 63 -1.68 2.89 14.03
CA VAL A 63 -1.48 2.11 12.79
C VAL A 63 -2.51 0.98 12.70
N THR A 64 -2.81 0.33 13.83
CA THR A 64 -3.87 -0.69 13.89
C THR A 64 -5.23 -0.08 13.58
N VAL A 65 -5.53 1.12 14.08
CA VAL A 65 -6.78 1.83 13.75
C VAL A 65 -6.85 2.17 12.27
N VAL A 66 -5.74 2.64 11.67
CA VAL A 66 -5.72 2.96 10.24
C VAL A 66 -5.98 1.71 9.39
N LEU A 67 -5.32 0.59 9.67
CA LEU A 67 -5.48 -0.64 8.89
C LEU A 67 -6.77 -1.40 9.20
N GLY A 68 -7.24 -1.34 10.45
CA GLY A 68 -8.36 -2.14 10.96
C GLY A 68 -9.70 -1.43 10.93
N ASP A 69 -9.73 -0.10 11.08
CA ASP A 69 -10.96 0.68 11.15
C ASP A 69 -11.10 1.60 9.91
N TYR A 70 -10.17 2.54 9.69
CA TYR A 70 -10.30 3.54 8.61
C TYR A 70 -10.09 2.97 7.20
N ARG A 71 -9.14 2.06 7.02
CA ARG A 71 -8.79 1.42 5.73
C ARG A 71 -8.94 -0.10 5.80
N SER A 72 -9.95 -0.55 6.54
CA SER A 72 -10.27 -1.97 6.75
C SER A 72 -10.50 -2.75 5.45
N ILE A 73 -11.01 -2.10 4.40
CA ILE A 73 -11.24 -2.73 3.09
C ILE A 73 -9.93 -3.15 2.41
N ASP A 74 -8.86 -2.37 2.55
CA ASP A 74 -7.56 -2.71 1.96
C ASP A 74 -7.01 -3.99 2.62
N THR A 75 -7.05 -4.05 3.95
CA THR A 75 -6.64 -5.23 4.75
C THR A 75 -7.54 -6.45 4.48
N PHE A 76 -8.85 -6.25 4.32
CA PHE A 76 -9.77 -7.33 3.92
C PHE A 76 -9.43 -7.87 2.53
N GLY A 77 -9.10 -6.98 1.59
CA GLY A 77 -8.62 -7.36 0.26
C GLY A 77 -7.34 -8.19 0.32
N GLU A 78 -6.35 -7.78 1.13
CA GLU A 78 -5.14 -8.56 1.39
C GLU A 78 -5.46 -9.97 1.91
N GLN A 79 -6.40 -10.08 2.86
CA GLN A 79 -6.82 -11.35 3.41
C GLN A 79 -7.45 -12.27 2.36
N VAL A 80 -8.26 -11.72 1.45
CA VAL A 80 -8.85 -12.46 0.32
C VAL A 80 -7.76 -12.99 -0.61
N VAL A 81 -6.78 -12.16 -0.98
CA VAL A 81 -5.67 -12.55 -1.86
C VAL A 81 -4.88 -13.71 -1.26
N ILE A 82 -4.50 -13.62 0.02
CA ILE A 82 -3.74 -14.67 0.72
C ILE A 82 -4.57 -15.96 0.80
N TYR A 83 -5.86 -15.85 1.13
CA TYR A 83 -6.76 -16.99 1.21
C TYR A 83 -6.88 -17.71 -0.15
N THR A 84 -7.09 -16.96 -1.24
CA THR A 84 -7.16 -17.51 -2.59
C THR A 84 -5.86 -18.20 -2.99
N ALA A 85 -4.70 -17.58 -2.73
CA ALA A 85 -3.39 -18.17 -3.01
C ALA A 85 -3.17 -19.49 -2.24
N GLY A 86 -3.54 -19.52 -0.96
CA GLY A 86 -3.49 -20.72 -0.13
C GLY A 86 -4.39 -21.84 -0.66
N LEU A 87 -5.64 -21.51 -1.02
CA LEU A 87 -6.59 -22.45 -1.59
C LEU A 87 -6.10 -23.04 -2.92
N ILE A 88 -5.60 -22.21 -3.83
CA ILE A 88 -5.03 -22.66 -5.11
C ILE A 88 -3.87 -23.63 -4.87
N THR A 89 -2.99 -23.30 -3.93
CA THR A 89 -1.84 -24.15 -3.59
C THR A 89 -2.28 -25.52 -3.09
N LEU A 90 -3.26 -25.58 -2.19
CA LEU A 90 -3.83 -26.85 -1.70
C LEU A 90 -4.45 -27.69 -2.81
N LEU A 91 -5.21 -27.06 -3.71
CA LEU A 91 -5.86 -27.75 -4.84
C LEU A 91 -4.82 -28.32 -5.82
N VAL A 92 -3.77 -27.56 -6.14
CA VAL A 92 -2.67 -27.99 -7.03
C VAL A 92 -1.91 -29.17 -6.41
N LEU A 93 -1.58 -29.12 -5.12
CA LEU A 93 -0.90 -30.21 -4.42
C LEU A 93 -1.76 -31.48 -4.36
N ARG A 94 -3.07 -31.35 -4.06
CA ARG A 94 -4.02 -32.47 -4.05
C ARG A 94 -4.14 -33.13 -5.43
N LYS A 95 -4.22 -32.34 -6.50
CA LYS A 95 -4.27 -32.85 -7.89
C LYS A 95 -2.99 -33.60 -8.24
N THR A 96 -1.84 -33.11 -7.80
CA THR A 96 -0.53 -33.74 -8.07
C THR A 96 -0.39 -35.09 -7.35
N ARG A 97 -0.82 -35.19 -6.09
CA ARG A 97 -0.81 -36.46 -5.34
C ARG A 97 -1.66 -37.54 -6.02
N ARG A 98 -2.85 -37.19 -6.53
CA ARG A 98 -3.75 -38.12 -7.27
C ARG A 98 -3.20 -38.61 -8.61
N ARG A 99 -2.18 -37.96 -9.19
CA ARG A 99 -1.57 -38.39 -10.45
C ARG A 99 -0.36 -39.31 -10.26
N ARG A 100 0.20 -39.37 -9.04
CA ARG A 100 1.39 -40.16 -8.71
C ARG A 100 1.09 -41.48 -8.00
N GLY A 101 -0.14 -41.69 -7.55
CA GLY A 101 -0.65 -42.98 -7.05
C GLY A 101 -1.76 -43.46 -7.95
#